data_AF-A0A7W8BBY9-F1
#
_entry.id   AF-A0A7W8BBY9-F1
#
_cell.length_a   1.000
_cell.length_b   1.000
_cell.length_c   1.000
_cell.angle_alpha   90.00
_cell.angle_beta   90.00
_cell.angle_gamma   90.00
#
_symmetry.space_group_name_H-M   'P 1'
#
loop_
_entity.id
_entity.type
_entity.pdbx_description
1 polymer ?
#
loop_
_entity_poly.entity_id
_entity_poly.type
_entity_poly.pdbx_seq_one_letter_code
_entity_poly.pdbx_strand_id
1 'polypeptide(L)'
;MYGRLRPGGSDKGTEYELRRLATVPLLLLDNLGTEKLSEWTEEATYRLINECYNQCLPLIVTTNLPVRAPLDDHGRPTGPDLVGRLGERLASRLAEAATALILNGPDRRRHLRSAS
;
A
#
# COMPACT_ATOMS: atom_id res chain seq x y z
N MET A 1 -7.00 -7.44 -8.30
CA MET A 1 -7.52 -6.09 -8.00
C MET A 1 -7.20 -5.12 -9.13
N TYR A 2 -5.93 -4.73 -9.30
CA TYR A 2 -5.51 -3.74 -10.30
C TYR A 2 -5.95 -4.04 -11.74
N GLY A 3 -5.97 -5.31 -12.16
CA GLY A 3 -6.45 -5.68 -13.50
C GLY A 3 -7.89 -5.24 -13.84
N ARG A 4 -8.76 -5.01 -12.85
CA ARG A 4 -10.12 -4.47 -13.06
C ARG A 4 -10.20 -2.94 -13.04
N LEU A 5 -9.23 -2.31 -12.37
CA LEU A 5 -9.16 -0.87 -12.22
C LEU A 5 -8.51 -0.20 -13.45
N ARG A 6 -7.80 -0.96 -14.30
CA ARG A 6 -7.20 -0.43 -15.53
C ARG A 6 -8.28 -0.01 -16.55
N PRO A 7 -8.00 0.95 -17.44
CA PRO A 7 -8.89 1.23 -18.57
C PRO A 7 -9.22 -0.04 -19.35
N GLY A 8 -10.51 -0.32 -19.57
CA GLY A 8 -10.98 -1.55 -20.21
C GLY A 8 -10.79 -2.84 -19.37
N GLY A 9 -10.42 -2.73 -18.09
CA GLY A 9 -10.25 -3.86 -17.18
C GLY A 9 -11.54 -4.46 -16.63
N SER A 10 -12.66 -3.75 -16.76
CA SER A 10 -13.99 -4.16 -16.33
C SER A 10 -15.05 -3.58 -17.27
N ASP A 11 -16.08 -4.37 -17.59
CA ASP A 11 -17.22 -3.95 -18.41
C ASP A 11 -18.01 -2.81 -17.75
N LYS A 12 -17.91 -2.68 -16.42
CA LYS A 12 -18.57 -1.62 -15.66
C LYS A 12 -17.73 -0.33 -15.55
N GLY A 13 -16.49 -0.37 -16.02
CA GLY A 13 -15.55 0.75 -16.00
C GLY A 13 -14.78 0.92 -14.68
N THR A 14 -13.68 1.68 -14.77
CA THR A 14 -12.75 1.95 -13.65
C THR A 14 -13.44 2.60 -12.46
N GLU A 15 -14.32 3.58 -12.69
CA GLU A 15 -14.97 4.32 -11.61
C GLU A 15 -15.88 3.44 -10.75
N TYR A 16 -16.64 2.56 -11.41
CA TYR A 16 -17.49 1.60 -10.72
C TYR A 16 -16.65 0.66 -9.83
N GLU A 17 -15.55 0.14 -10.37
CA GLU A 17 -14.67 -0.78 -9.64
C GLU A 17 -13.98 -0.08 -8.45
N LEU A 18 -13.54 1.17 -8.63
CA LEU A 18 -13.00 1.99 -7.54
C LEU A 18 -14.02 2.18 -6.44
N ARG A 19 -15.23 2.63 -6.78
CA ARG A 19 -16.30 2.84 -5.80
C ARG A 19 -16.62 1.55 -5.06
N ARG A 20 -16.80 0.45 -5.79
CA ARG A 20 -17.10 -0.87 -5.22
C ARG A 20 -16.02 -1.32 -4.25
N LEU A 21 -14.75 -1.12 -4.58
CA LEU A 21 -13.63 -1.50 -3.72
C LEU A 21 -13.45 -0.55 -2.53
N ALA A 22 -13.70 0.74 -2.71
CA ALA A 22 -13.58 1.71 -1.63
C ALA A 22 -14.69 1.57 -0.59
N THR A 23 -15.89 1.09 -0.95
CA THR A 23 -17.05 0.99 -0.04
C THR A 23 -17.24 -0.40 0.55
N VAL A 24 -16.25 -1.30 0.46
CA VAL A 24 -16.34 -2.58 1.17
C VAL A 24 -16.27 -2.38 2.69
N PRO A 25 -16.82 -3.27 3.52
CA PRO A 25 -16.76 -3.13 4.97
C PRO A 25 -15.33 -3.14 5.54
N LEU A 26 -14.39 -3.76 4.84
CA LEU A 26 -12.97 -3.81 5.19
C LEU A 26 -12.13 -3.99 3.92
N LEU A 27 -11.23 -3.06 3.65
CA LEU A 27 -10.28 -3.16 2.56
C LEU A 27 -8.93 -3.67 3.08
N LEU A 28 -8.39 -4.74 2.47
CA LEU A 28 -7.04 -5.24 2.73
C LEU A 28 -6.18 -5.00 1.48
N LEU A 29 -5.12 -4.20 1.64
CA LEU A 29 -4.09 -3.98 0.62
C LEU A 29 -2.81 -4.69 1.04
N ASP A 30 -2.49 -5.79 0.34
CA ASP A 30 -1.30 -6.58 0.64
C ASP A 30 -0.06 -6.06 -0.10
N ASN A 31 1.10 -6.12 0.56
CA ASN A 31 2.44 -5.91 0.01
C ASN A 31 2.65 -4.54 -0.66
N LEU A 32 2.11 -3.48 -0.05
CA LEU A 32 2.17 -2.11 -0.58
C LEU A 32 3.61 -1.58 -0.66
N GLY A 33 3.97 -0.99 -1.79
CA GLY A 33 5.27 -0.33 -2.02
C GLY A 33 6.41 -1.25 -2.47
N THR A 34 6.20 -2.57 -2.53
CA THR A 34 7.25 -3.55 -2.86
C THR A 34 7.67 -3.52 -4.33
N GLU A 35 6.74 -3.26 -5.25
CA GLU A 35 7.04 -3.09 -6.68
C GLU A 35 6.97 -1.62 -7.09
N LYS A 36 7.69 -1.25 -8.15
CA LYS A 36 7.55 0.08 -8.75
C LYS A 36 6.18 0.11 -9.42
N LEU A 37 5.25 0.85 -8.83
CA LEU A 37 3.91 1.00 -9.39
C LEU A 37 4.03 1.70 -10.76
N SER A 38 3.24 1.25 -11.73
CA SER A 38 2.99 2.10 -12.90
C SER A 38 2.23 3.34 -12.44
N GLU A 39 2.35 4.44 -13.18
CA GLU A 39 1.63 5.70 -12.89
C GLU A 39 0.13 5.46 -12.65
N TRP A 40 -0.48 4.62 -13.48
CA TRP A 40 -1.87 4.21 -13.33
C TRP A 40 -2.13 3.41 -12.03
N THR A 41 -1.23 2.48 -11.66
CA THR A 41 -1.39 1.70 -10.43
C THR A 41 -1.24 2.59 -9.20
N GLU A 42 -0.32 3.56 -9.26
CA GLU A 42 -0.13 4.58 -8.24
C GLU A 42 -1.39 5.45 -8.07
N GLU A 43 -1.97 5.93 -9.17
CA GLU A 43 -3.23 6.68 -9.14
C GLU A 43 -4.37 5.87 -8.52
N ALA A 44 -4.55 4.61 -8.94
CA ALA A 44 -5.59 3.75 -8.41
C ALA A 44 -5.43 3.50 -6.90
N THR A 45 -4.19 3.26 -6.46
CA THR A 45 -3.84 3.10 -5.04
C THR A 45 -4.15 4.37 -4.27
N TYR A 46 -3.74 5.53 -4.81
CA TYR A 46 -4.01 6.84 -4.22
C TYR A 46 -5.51 7.07 -4.01
N ARG A 47 -6.31 6.84 -5.05
CA ARG A 47 -7.75 7.07 -5.00
C ARG A 47 -8.44 6.19 -3.95
N LEU A 48 -8.05 4.93 -3.85
CA LEU A 48 -8.63 4.01 -2.86
C LEU A 48 -8.29 4.38 -1.43
N ILE A 49 -7.01 4.62 -1.15
CA ILE A 49 -6.55 4.99 0.20
C ILE A 49 -7.15 6.35 0.59
N ASN A 50 -7.19 7.30 -0.35
CA ASN A 50 -7.77 8.61 -0.12
C ASN A 50 -9.28 8.54 0.18
N GLU A 51 -10.04 7.68 -0.51
CA GLU A 51 -11.47 7.49 -0.21
C GLU A 51 -11.66 6.85 1.16
N CYS A 52 -10.89 5.79 1.50
CA CYS A 52 -10.97 5.17 2.81
C CYS A 52 -10.63 6.15 3.93
N TYR A 53 -9.59 6.98 3.73
CA TYR A 53 -9.20 8.04 4.64
C TYR A 53 -10.32 9.06 4.83
N ASN A 54 -10.86 9.62 3.74
CA ASN A 54 -11.87 10.68 3.81
C ASN A 54 -13.19 10.22 4.42
N GLN A 55 -13.55 8.95 4.23
CA GLN A 55 -14.80 8.36 4.72
C GLN A 55 -14.60 7.57 6.03
N CYS A 56 -13.40 7.59 6.61
CA CYS A 56 -13.04 6.82 7.80
C CYS A 56 -13.40 5.33 7.69
N LEU A 57 -13.19 4.74 6.51
CA LEU A 57 -13.54 3.34 6.23
C LEU A 57 -12.44 2.39 6.72
N PRO A 58 -12.79 1.19 7.22
CA PRO A 58 -11.79 0.24 7.72
C PRO A 58 -10.81 -0.21 6.63
N LEU A 59 -9.51 -0.05 6.92
CA LEU A 59 -8.41 -0.36 6.02
C LEU A 59 -7.30 -1.11 6.78
N ILE A 60 -6.83 -2.22 6.21
CA ILE A 60 -5.60 -2.89 6.62
C ILE A 60 -4.63 -2.83 5.43
N VAL A 61 -3.39 -2.44 5.72
CA VAL A 61 -2.30 -2.41 4.76
C VAL A 61 -1.16 -3.25 5.30
N THR A 62 -0.59 -4.12 4.46
CA THR A 62 0.69 -4.77 4.76
C THR A 62 1.77 -4.21 3.85
N THR A 63 2.99 -4.10 4.36
CA THR A 63 4.15 -3.64 3.59
C THR A 63 5.41 -4.26 4.15
N ASN A 64 6.42 -4.44 3.29
CA ASN A 64 7.77 -4.80 3.70
C ASN A 64 8.67 -3.57 3.87
N LEU A 65 8.13 -2.36 3.73
CA LEU A 65 8.85 -1.11 3.84
C LEU A 65 8.50 -0.40 5.16
N PRO A 66 9.47 0.27 5.80
CA PRO A 66 9.14 1.20 6.86
C PRO A 66 8.35 2.40 6.30
N VAL A 67 7.59 3.08 7.17
CA VAL A 67 6.89 4.33 6.78
C VAL A 67 7.90 5.39 6.33
N ARG A 68 8.96 5.59 7.13
CA ARG A 68 10.14 6.39 6.81
C ARG A 68 11.40 5.58 7.11
N ALA A 69 12.35 5.57 6.19
CA ALA A 69 13.65 4.99 6.45
C ALA A 69 14.47 5.92 7.36
N PRO A 70 15.43 5.38 8.14
CA PRO A 70 16.44 6.19 8.80
C PRO A 70 17.16 7.10 7.80
N LEU A 71 17.66 8.24 8.27
CA LEU A 71 18.46 9.14 7.45
C LEU A 71 19.95 8.86 7.68
N ASP A 72 20.76 8.96 6.63
CA ASP A 72 22.22 8.99 6.73
C ASP A 72 22.71 10.35 7.27
N ASP A 73 24.03 10.49 7.47
CA ASP A 73 24.65 11.73 7.96
C ASP A 73 24.42 12.95 7.05
N HIS A 74 23.93 12.73 5.82
CA HIS A 74 23.64 13.75 4.82
C HIS A 74 22.14 14.02 4.70
N GLY A 75 21.32 13.46 5.60
CA GLY A 75 19.87 13.64 5.63
C GLY A 75 19.12 12.87 4.55
N ARG A 76 19.72 11.84 3.93
CA ARG A 76 19.09 11.04 2.87
C ARG A 76 18.57 9.71 3.43
N PRO A 77 17.43 9.19 2.95
CA PRO A 77 16.94 7.88 3.37
C PRO A 77 17.98 6.78 3.11
N THR A 78 18.29 5.97 4.13
CA THR A 78 19.25 4.86 4.04
C THR A 78 18.74 3.68 3.21
N GLY A 79 17.47 3.72 2.78
CA GLY A 79 16.83 2.68 2.02
C GLY A 79 15.44 3.08 1.53
N PRO A 80 14.74 2.19 0.80
CA PRO A 80 13.38 2.46 0.36
C PRO A 80 12.42 2.51 1.55
N ASP A 81 11.47 3.42 1.49
CA ASP A 81 10.38 3.58 2.44
C ASP A 81 9.06 3.88 1.73
N LEU A 82 7.95 3.90 2.47
CA LEU A 82 6.64 4.21 1.89
C LEU A 82 6.56 5.64 1.36
N VAL A 83 7.19 6.62 2.02
CA VAL A 83 7.21 8.02 1.57
C VAL A 83 7.84 8.14 0.17
N GLY A 84 9.00 7.53 -0.05
CA GLY A 84 9.66 7.54 -1.35
C GLY A 84 8.92 6.75 -2.43
N ARG A 85 8.06 5.80 -2.04
CA ARG A 85 7.28 4.96 -2.98
C ARG A 85 5.90 5.49 -3.33
N LEU A 86 5.26 6.19 -2.40
CA LEU A 86 3.85 6.59 -2.49
C LEU A 86 3.66 8.12 -2.39
N GLY A 87 4.74 8.84 -2.11
CA GLY A 87 4.72 10.28 -1.85
C GLY A 87 4.30 10.65 -0.43
N GLU A 88 4.73 11.84 -0.02
CA GLU A 88 4.50 12.42 1.32
C GLU A 88 3.02 12.42 1.73
N ARG A 89 2.14 12.83 0.82
CA ARG A 89 0.70 12.96 1.12
C ARG A 89 0.05 11.63 1.47
N LEU A 90 0.37 10.58 0.71
CA LEU A 90 -0.26 9.28 0.92
C LEU A 90 0.31 8.57 2.15
N ALA A 91 1.63 8.67 2.35
CA ALA A 91 2.27 8.18 3.57
C ALA A 91 1.73 8.86 4.83
N SER A 92 1.52 10.19 4.80
CA SER A 92 0.90 10.93 5.91
C SER A 92 -0.52 10.44 6.22
N ARG A 93 -1.36 10.26 5.19
CA ARG A 93 -2.72 9.75 5.37
C ARG A 93 -2.75 8.34 5.94
N LEU A 94 -1.84 7.47 5.50
CA LEU A 94 -1.71 6.12 6.07
C LEU A 94 -1.28 6.16 7.54
N ALA A 95 -0.33 7.03 7.88
CA ALA A 95 0.13 7.18 9.26
C ALA A 95 -0.97 7.72 10.20
N GLU A 96 -1.91 8.50 9.68
CA GLU A 96 -3.05 9.02 10.43
C GLU A 96 -4.23 8.03 10.48
N ALA A 97 -4.58 7.39 9.36
CA ALA A 97 -5.72 6.48 9.29
C ALA A 97 -5.48 5.10 9.91
N ALA A 98 -4.22 4.69 10.10
CA ALA A 98 -3.88 3.37 10.58
C ALA A 98 -2.88 3.39 11.74
N THR A 99 -3.05 2.46 12.69
CA THR A 99 -2.02 2.17 13.69
C THR A 99 -0.94 1.27 13.06
N ALA A 100 0.30 1.76 13.01
CA ALA A 100 1.41 0.99 12.48
C ALA A 100 1.86 -0.10 13.46
N LEU A 101 1.78 -1.37 13.05
CA LEU A 101 2.28 -2.51 13.81
C LEU A 101 3.55 -3.06 13.14
N ILE A 102 4.68 -2.95 13.82
CA ILE A 102 5.97 -3.46 13.32
C ILE A 102 6.09 -4.95 13.68
N LEU A 103 6.07 -5.80 12.65
CA LEU A 103 6.24 -7.24 12.79
C LEU A 103 7.68 -7.63 12.49
N ASN A 104 8.43 -8.01 13.52
CA ASN A 104 9.80 -8.51 13.42
C ASN A 104 9.84 -10.04 13.52
N GLY A 105 10.85 -10.66 12.92
CA GLY A 105 11.10 -12.08 13.06
C GLY A 105 11.95 -12.67 11.93
N PRO A 106 12.42 -13.92 12.07
CA PRO A 106 13.16 -14.61 11.03
C PRO A 106 12.27 -14.87 9.79
N ASP A 107 12.90 -14.93 8.62
CA ASP A 107 12.21 -15.27 7.36
C ASP A 107 11.63 -16.68 7.43
N ARG A 108 10.29 -16.76 7.55
CA ARG A 108 9.57 -18.02 7.66
C ARG A 108 9.62 -18.86 6.37
N ARG A 109 9.88 -18.27 5.20
CA ARG A 109 10.00 -19.01 3.92
C ARG A 109 11.30 -19.80 3.83
N ARG A 110 12.36 -19.38 4.54
CA ARG A 110 13.64 -20.10 4.57
C ARG A 110 13.58 -21.37 5.42
N HIS A 111 12.84 -21.34 6.52
CA HIS A 111 12.73 -22.49 7.44
C HIS A 111 11.94 -23.67 6.88
N LEU A 112 11.05 -23.47 5.90
CA LEU A 112 10.29 -24.56 5.27
C LEU A 112 11.08 -25.34 4.21
N ARG A 113 12.19 -24.78 3.70
CA ARG A 113 13.04 -25.45 2.68
C ARG A 113 14.14 -26.33 3.27
N SER A 114 14.37 -26.24 4.59
CA SER A 114 15.40 -27.02 5.29
C SER A 114 14.89 -28.37 5.82
N ALA A 115 13.61 -28.66 5.63
CA ALA A 115 12.98 -29.93 5.96
C ALA A 115 12.59 -30.65 4.65
N SER A 116 13.59 -31.07 3.88
CA SER A 116 13.45 -31.99 2.73
C SER A 116 14.72 -32.79 2.58
#